data_AF-A0A9D4NDH3-F1
#
_entry.id   AF-A0A9D4NDH3-F1
#
_cell.length_a   1.000
_cell.length_b   1.000
_cell.length_c   1.000
_cell.angle_alpha   90.00
_cell.angle_beta   90.00
_cell.angle_gamma   90.00
#
_symmetry.space_group_name_H-M   'P 1'
#
loop_
_entity.id
_entity.type
_entity.pdbx_description
1 polymer ?
#
loop_
_entity_poly.entity_id
_entity_poly.type
_entity_poly.pdbx_seq_one_letter_code
_entity_poly.pdbx_strand_id
1 'polypeptide(L)'
;MFVGLLELACPRRPVILHIRGQDTYSCEASALALRLMQKNVSPTQRIHLHCFTGTLDQVLSWSAAFPRCYFSISGLAARFDEVQKSAVRGIPADRLLVETDSPYLRVRSKKDITPAYVGEVANTVAQIRKETLREILRTTAENGRRLYNL
;
A
#
# COMPACT_ATOMS: atom_id res chain seq x y z
N MET A 1 -10.57 -7.23 -19.05
CA MET A 1 -9.28 -7.82 -18.61
C MET A 1 -9.15 -7.85 -17.08
N PHE A 2 -9.22 -6.71 -16.36
CA PHE A 2 -9.09 -6.68 -14.88
C PHE A 2 -10.11 -7.55 -14.12
N VAL A 3 -11.41 -7.40 -14.36
CA VAL A 3 -12.46 -8.13 -13.62
C VAL A 3 -12.31 -9.65 -13.76
N GLY A 4 -11.96 -10.16 -14.95
CA GLY A 4 -11.74 -11.59 -15.17
C GLY A 4 -10.57 -12.16 -14.36
N LEU A 5 -9.60 -11.34 -13.95
CA LEU A 5 -8.51 -11.79 -13.07
C LEU A 5 -8.98 -11.94 -11.61
N LEU A 6 -10.03 -11.22 -11.20
CA LEU A 6 -10.58 -11.32 -9.83
C LEU A 6 -11.22 -12.68 -9.60
N GLU A 7 -11.85 -13.26 -10.62
CA GLU A 7 -12.43 -14.61 -10.58
C GLU A 7 -11.39 -15.69 -10.28
N LEU A 8 -10.12 -15.47 -10.68
CA LEU A 8 -9.02 -16.41 -10.43
C LEU A 8 -8.44 -16.30 -9.01
N ALA A 9 -8.55 -15.13 -8.38
CA ALA A 9 -7.96 -14.85 -7.06
C ALA A 9 -8.95 -15.09 -5.91
N CYS A 10 -10.22 -14.79 -6.13
CA CYS A 10 -11.26 -14.88 -5.11
C CYS A 10 -11.74 -16.33 -4.90
N PRO A 11 -12.02 -16.74 -3.65
CA PRO A 11 -11.88 -16.00 -2.39
C PRO A 11 -10.57 -16.26 -1.65
N ARG A 12 -9.64 -17.04 -2.21
CA ARG A 12 -8.57 -17.68 -1.41
C ARG A 12 -7.26 -16.93 -1.38
N ARG A 13 -6.91 -16.17 -2.41
CA ARG A 13 -5.58 -15.53 -2.54
C ARG A 13 -5.66 -14.02 -2.32
N PRO A 14 -4.63 -13.38 -1.73
CA PRO A 14 -4.55 -11.92 -1.71
C PRO A 14 -4.57 -11.35 -3.14
N VAL A 15 -5.28 -10.25 -3.32
CA VAL A 15 -5.27 -9.49 -4.57
C VAL A 15 -4.30 -8.33 -4.40
N ILE A 16 -3.28 -8.28 -5.24
CA ILE A 16 -2.32 -7.16 -5.28
C ILE A 16 -2.80 -6.20 -6.37
N LEU A 17 -3.13 -4.97 -5.99
CA LEU A 17 -3.65 -3.95 -6.88
C LEU A 17 -2.57 -2.90 -7.13
N HIS A 18 -2.26 -2.70 -8.41
CA HIS A 18 -1.52 -1.55 -8.87
C HIS A 18 -2.52 -0.53 -9.43
N ILE A 19 -2.56 0.67 -8.84
CA ILE A 19 -3.51 1.72 -9.19
C ILE A 19 -2.74 2.99 -9.54
N ARG A 20 -2.86 3.44 -10.80
CA ARG A 20 -2.29 4.69 -11.31
C ARG A 20 -3.31 5.39 -12.19
N GLY A 21 -3.57 6.66 -11.89
CA GLY A 21 -4.40 7.57 -12.68
C GLY A 21 -3.55 8.60 -13.42
N GLN A 22 -4.22 9.46 -14.19
CA GLN A 22 -3.58 10.59 -14.86
C GLN A 22 -3.28 11.74 -13.89
N ASP A 23 -4.03 11.83 -12.79
CA ASP A 23 -3.83 12.81 -11.73
C ASP A 23 -2.78 12.37 -10.72
N THR A 24 -2.19 13.35 -10.01
CA THR A 24 -1.11 13.15 -9.03
C THR A 24 -1.42 12.08 -7.97
N TYR A 25 -2.68 11.96 -7.55
CA TYR A 25 -3.09 11.08 -6.45
C TYR A 25 -3.88 9.86 -6.93
N SER A 26 -4.02 9.68 -8.24
CA SER A 26 -4.77 8.59 -8.86
C SER A 26 -6.22 8.50 -8.37
N CYS A 27 -6.86 9.63 -8.06
CA CYS A 27 -8.18 9.68 -7.43
C CYS A 27 -9.25 8.94 -8.24
N GLU A 28 -9.37 9.22 -9.54
CA GLU A 28 -10.38 8.59 -10.40
C GLU A 28 -10.12 7.08 -10.57
N ALA A 29 -8.85 6.71 -10.77
CA ALA A 29 -8.45 5.33 -10.90
C ALA A 29 -8.71 4.53 -9.60
N SER A 30 -8.44 5.14 -8.43
CA SER A 30 -8.69 4.56 -7.11
C SER A 30 -10.18 4.37 -6.85
N ALA A 31 -11.01 5.37 -7.18
CA ALA A 31 -12.46 5.28 -7.04
C ALA A 31 -13.06 4.20 -7.96
N LEU A 32 -12.61 4.13 -9.22
CA LEU A 32 -13.03 3.09 -10.16
C LEU A 32 -12.62 1.70 -9.68
N ALA A 33 -11.37 1.53 -9.26
CA ALA A 33 -10.87 0.27 -8.72
C ALA A 33 -11.65 -0.17 -7.48
N LEU A 34 -11.92 0.74 -6.54
CA LEU A 34 -12.71 0.47 -5.35
C LEU A 34 -14.11 -0.03 -5.71
N ARG A 35 -14.81 0.68 -6.62
CA ARG A 35 -16.13 0.29 -7.10
C ARG A 35 -16.13 -1.11 -7.75
N LEU A 36 -15.12 -1.40 -8.58
CA LEU A 36 -14.99 -2.70 -9.23
C LEU A 36 -14.70 -3.81 -8.22
N MET A 37 -13.86 -3.55 -7.22
CA MET A 37 -13.62 -4.52 -6.15
C MET A 37 -14.91 -4.79 -5.37
N GLN A 38 -15.62 -3.75 -4.91
CA GLN A 38 -16.88 -3.92 -4.16
C GLN A 38 -17.95 -4.71 -4.93
N LYS A 39 -17.99 -4.57 -6.26
CA LYS A 39 -18.94 -5.29 -7.11
C LYS A 39 -18.57 -6.77 -7.29
N ASN A 40 -17.29 -7.11 -7.30
CA ASN A 40 -16.82 -8.40 -7.81
C ASN A 40 -16.15 -9.29 -6.76
N VAL A 41 -15.84 -8.78 -5.56
CA VAL A 41 -15.16 -9.55 -4.51
C VAL A 41 -15.85 -9.44 -3.16
N SER A 42 -15.64 -10.43 -2.28
CA SER A 42 -16.13 -10.39 -0.91
C SER A 42 -15.57 -9.18 -0.13
N PRO A 43 -16.34 -8.54 0.77
CA PRO A 43 -15.82 -7.54 1.69
C PRO A 43 -14.63 -8.02 2.55
N THR A 44 -14.51 -9.34 2.75
CA THR A 44 -13.40 -9.96 3.50
C THR A 44 -12.20 -10.36 2.61
N GLN A 45 -12.20 -9.98 1.33
CA GLN A 45 -11.08 -10.19 0.43
C GLN A 45 -9.81 -9.54 1.00
N ARG A 46 -8.70 -10.27 0.96
CA ARG A 46 -7.38 -9.75 1.34
C ARG A 46 -6.84 -8.93 0.17
N ILE A 47 -6.50 -7.67 0.42
CA ILE A 47 -6.10 -6.72 -0.62
C ILE A 47 -4.79 -6.07 -0.21
N HIS A 48 -3.86 -6.01 -1.16
CA HIS A 48 -2.61 -5.27 -1.05
C HIS A 48 -2.65 -4.14 -2.08
N LEU A 49 -2.82 -2.91 -1.62
CA LEU A 49 -2.65 -1.71 -2.45
C LEU A 49 -1.16 -1.44 -2.57
N HIS A 50 -0.60 -1.95 -3.65
CA HIS A 50 0.82 -1.84 -3.96
C HIS A 50 1.16 -0.40 -4.37
N CYS A 51 2.29 0.06 -3.87
CA CYS A 51 2.89 1.37 -4.07
C CYS A 51 1.87 2.50 -3.94
N PHE A 52 1.23 2.57 -2.77
CA PHE A 52 0.20 3.57 -2.49
C PHE A 52 0.80 5.00 -2.45
N THR A 53 0.20 5.91 -3.23
CA THR A 53 0.60 7.32 -3.38
C THR A 53 -0.61 8.27 -3.30
N GLY A 54 -1.73 7.79 -2.75
CA GLY A 54 -3.01 8.49 -2.74
C GLY A 54 -3.20 9.42 -1.53
N THR A 55 -4.47 9.77 -1.27
CA THR A 55 -4.86 10.72 -0.22
C THR A 55 -5.42 10.02 1.03
N LEU A 56 -5.60 10.78 2.13
CA LEU A 56 -6.25 10.29 3.34
C LEU A 56 -7.67 9.78 3.07
N ASP A 57 -8.46 10.47 2.25
CA ASP A 57 -9.82 10.05 1.89
C ASP A 57 -9.85 8.68 1.20
N GLN A 58 -8.84 8.39 0.38
CA GLN A 58 -8.68 7.08 -0.23
C GLN A 58 -8.37 6.03 0.84
N VAL A 59 -7.49 6.32 1.80
CA VAL A 59 -7.20 5.41 2.94
C VAL A 59 -8.48 5.09 3.71
N LEU A 60 -9.29 6.09 4.02
CA LEU A 60 -10.55 5.93 4.76
C LEU A 60 -11.56 5.11 3.95
N SER A 61 -11.74 5.43 2.66
CA SER A 61 -12.70 4.77 1.77
C SER A 61 -12.36 3.29 1.57
N TRP A 62 -11.09 2.97 1.27
CA TRP A 62 -10.62 1.58 1.15
C TRP A 62 -10.71 0.82 2.47
N SER A 63 -10.36 1.47 3.59
CA SER A 63 -10.41 0.86 4.92
C SER A 63 -11.83 0.55 5.40
N ALA A 64 -12.80 1.37 4.99
CA ALA A 64 -14.22 1.18 5.31
C ALA A 64 -14.84 0.06 4.46
N ALA A 65 -14.49 -0.01 3.17
CA ALA A 65 -15.01 -1.02 2.27
C ALA A 65 -14.40 -2.42 2.52
N PHE A 66 -13.11 -2.46 2.85
CA PHE A 66 -12.34 -3.71 2.96
C PHE A 66 -11.51 -3.73 4.25
N PRO A 67 -11.99 -4.41 5.32
CA PRO A 67 -11.27 -4.51 6.59
C PRO A 67 -9.90 -5.20 6.49
N ARG A 68 -9.66 -5.97 5.41
CA ARG A 68 -8.39 -6.66 5.12
C ARG A 68 -7.62 -6.04 3.95
N CYS A 69 -7.77 -4.72 3.77
CA CYS A 69 -7.00 -3.92 2.83
C CYS A 69 -5.75 -3.35 3.51
N TYR A 70 -4.60 -3.53 2.86
CA TYR A 70 -3.30 -3.07 3.32
C TYR A 70 -2.71 -2.08 2.32
N PHE A 71 -1.98 -1.09 2.83
CA PHE A 71 -1.39 0.01 2.04
C PHE A 71 0.13 -0.11 2.10
N SER A 72 0.76 -0.36 0.95
CA SER A 72 2.21 -0.51 0.87
C SER A 72 2.89 0.75 0.40
N ILE A 73 3.86 1.21 1.19
CA ILE A 73 4.60 2.43 0.93
C ILE A 73 5.99 2.07 0.40
N SER A 74 6.34 2.64 -0.75
CA SER A 74 7.63 2.43 -1.40
C SER A 74 8.61 3.57 -1.13
N GLY A 75 9.80 3.50 -1.76
CA GLY A 75 10.80 4.56 -1.66
C GLY A 75 10.35 5.93 -2.21
N LEU A 76 9.21 5.99 -2.92
CA LEU A 76 8.59 7.26 -3.31
C LEU A 76 8.21 8.14 -2.11
N ALA A 77 8.03 7.56 -0.93
CA ALA A 77 7.73 8.30 0.30
C ALA A 77 8.74 9.40 0.62
N ALA A 78 9.98 9.28 0.16
CA ALA A 78 11.01 10.30 0.33
C ALA A 78 10.68 11.62 -0.40
N ARG A 79 9.77 11.57 -1.38
CA ARG A 79 9.34 12.71 -2.22
C ARG A 79 7.88 13.10 -1.99
N PHE A 80 7.21 12.49 -1.02
CA PHE A 80 5.81 12.78 -0.75
C PHE A 80 5.61 14.22 -0.28
N ASP A 81 4.56 14.85 -0.80
CA ASP A 81 4.02 16.10 -0.27
C ASP A 81 3.23 15.86 1.02
N GLU A 82 2.68 16.94 1.61
CA GLU A 82 1.91 16.79 2.85
C GLU A 82 0.56 16.07 2.68
N VAL A 83 -0.03 16.05 1.48
CA VAL A 83 -1.26 15.29 1.22
C VAL A 83 -0.97 13.80 1.35
N GLN A 84 0.08 13.34 0.70
CA GLN A 84 0.50 11.94 0.72
C GLN A 84 1.05 11.54 2.11
N LYS A 85 1.83 12.41 2.77
CA LYS A 85 2.27 12.16 4.14
C LYS A 85 1.11 12.11 5.14
N SER A 86 0.08 12.94 4.96
CA SER A 86 -1.15 12.87 5.74
C SER A 86 -1.85 11.53 5.56
N ALA A 87 -1.92 11.03 4.32
CA ALA A 87 -2.43 9.69 4.04
C ALA A 87 -1.62 8.61 4.78
N VAL A 88 -0.29 8.66 4.71
CA VAL A 88 0.60 7.70 5.39
C VAL A 88 0.41 7.71 6.92
N ARG A 89 0.18 8.89 7.52
CA ARG A 89 -0.15 9.01 8.95
C ARG A 89 -1.52 8.43 9.28
N GLY A 90 -2.49 8.56 8.38
CA GLY A 90 -3.85 8.05 8.58
C GLY A 90 -4.04 6.56 8.30
N ILE A 91 -3.07 5.86 7.72
CA ILE A 91 -3.11 4.40 7.56
C ILE A 91 -3.14 3.75 8.96
N PRO A 92 -4.12 2.87 9.26
CA PRO A 92 -4.11 2.08 10.50
C PRO A 92 -2.82 1.26 10.62
N ALA A 93 -2.22 1.24 11.81
CA ALA A 93 -0.92 0.59 12.01
C ALA A 93 -0.94 -0.89 11.58
N ASP A 94 -2.04 -1.60 11.84
CA ASP A 94 -2.26 -3.00 11.48
C ASP A 94 -2.57 -3.25 9.98
N ARG A 95 -2.51 -2.20 9.16
CA ARG A 95 -2.75 -2.22 7.71
C ARG A 95 -1.62 -1.58 6.89
N LEU A 96 -0.57 -1.11 7.55
CA LEU A 96 0.60 -0.52 6.90
C LEU A 96 1.56 -1.61 6.41
N LEU A 97 2.08 -1.45 5.20
CA LEU A 97 3.16 -2.26 4.64
C LEU A 97 4.26 -1.34 4.10
N VAL A 98 5.46 -1.90 3.93
CA VAL A 98 6.57 -1.25 3.25
C VAL A 98 7.13 -2.18 2.19
N GLU A 99 7.59 -1.60 1.09
CA GLU A 99 8.17 -2.34 -0.03
C GLU A 99 9.26 -1.53 -0.72
N THR A 100 10.09 -2.18 -1.53
CA THR A 100 11.11 -1.46 -2.31
C THR A 100 10.68 -1.21 -3.75
N ASP A 101 9.79 -2.05 -4.29
CA ASP A 101 9.50 -2.13 -5.73
C ASP A 101 10.80 -2.12 -6.57
N SER A 102 11.80 -2.87 -6.09
CA SER A 102 13.09 -2.99 -6.75
C SER A 102 12.92 -3.61 -8.14
N PRO A 103 13.64 -3.11 -9.17
CA PRO A 103 14.78 -2.18 -9.12
C PRO A 103 14.44 -0.68 -9.31
N TYR A 104 13.18 -0.27 -9.15
CA TYR A 104 12.71 1.03 -9.65
C TYR A 104 12.69 2.16 -8.59
N LEU A 105 12.00 1.95 -7.45
CA LEU A 105 11.54 3.06 -6.59
C LEU A 105 12.49 3.40 -5.45
N ARG A 106 13.51 4.18 -5.78
CA ARG A 106 14.62 4.52 -4.88
C ARG A 106 14.27 5.57 -3.84
N VAL A 107 14.72 5.34 -2.60
CA VAL A 107 14.69 6.33 -1.50
C VAL A 107 15.74 7.45 -1.71
N ARG A 108 16.87 7.13 -2.36
CA ARG A 108 18.05 8.00 -2.56
C ARG A 108 18.65 7.85 -3.97
N SER A 109 19.73 8.57 -4.28
CA SER A 109 20.42 8.58 -5.58
C SER A 109 21.23 7.31 -5.92
N LYS A 110 21.17 6.24 -5.12
CA LYS A 110 21.92 5.00 -5.40
C LYS A 110 21.49 4.39 -6.74
N LYS A 111 22.46 3.90 -7.52
CA LYS A 111 22.24 3.44 -8.90
C LYS A 111 21.50 2.10 -8.99
N ASP A 112 21.45 1.33 -7.90
CA ASP A 112 20.76 0.05 -7.82
C ASP A 112 19.98 -0.02 -6.49
N ILE A 113 18.72 -0.44 -6.55
CA ILE A 113 17.92 -0.76 -5.36
C ILE A 113 17.52 -2.22 -5.40
N THR A 114 17.67 -2.89 -4.27
CA THR A 114 17.36 -4.32 -4.09
C THR A 114 16.40 -4.50 -2.90
N PRO A 115 15.81 -5.69 -2.70
CA PRO A 115 14.97 -5.96 -1.52
C PRO A 115 15.65 -5.68 -0.17
N ALA A 116 16.99 -5.72 -0.11
CA ALA A 116 17.76 -5.41 1.10
C ALA A 116 17.54 -3.97 1.62
N TYR A 117 17.02 -3.07 0.77
CA TYR A 117 16.78 -1.67 1.10
C TYR A 117 15.41 -1.40 1.75
N VAL A 118 14.62 -2.42 2.06
CA VAL A 118 13.30 -2.25 2.71
C VAL A 118 13.41 -1.49 4.05
N GLY A 119 14.54 -1.64 4.76
CA GLY A 119 14.83 -0.88 5.98
C GLY A 119 14.98 0.63 5.75
N GLU A 120 15.50 1.06 4.59
CA GLU A 120 15.59 2.48 4.24
C GLU A 120 14.18 3.06 4.00
N VAL A 121 13.30 2.31 3.33
CA VAL A 121 11.89 2.70 3.13
C VAL A 121 11.15 2.78 4.46
N ALA A 122 11.30 1.77 5.31
CA ALA A 122 10.72 1.76 6.65
C ALA A 122 11.17 2.95 7.49
N ASN A 123 12.44 3.36 7.36
CA ASN A 123 12.94 4.54 8.08
C ASN A 123 12.29 5.84 7.60
N THR A 124 12.07 6.00 6.29
CA THR A 124 11.31 7.15 5.77
C THR A 124 9.88 7.17 6.29
N VAL A 125 9.21 6.02 6.32
CA VAL A 125 7.84 5.91 6.86
C VAL A 125 7.80 6.23 8.36
N ALA A 126 8.79 5.73 9.14
CA ALA A 126 8.93 6.02 10.56
C ALA A 126 9.00 7.54 10.82
N GLN A 127 9.78 8.27 10.02
CA GLN A 127 9.88 9.74 10.11
C GLN A 127 8.54 10.43 9.82
N ILE A 128 7.79 9.98 8.80
CA ILE A 128 6.48 10.55 8.45
C ILE A 128 5.46 10.32 9.58
N ARG A 129 5.49 9.13 10.20
CA ARG A 129 4.56 8.72 11.25
C ARG A 129 4.97 9.14 12.67
N LYS A 130 6.19 9.64 12.85
CA LYS A 130 6.80 9.92 14.16
C LYS A 130 6.82 8.68 15.07
N GLU A 131 7.08 7.53 14.48
CA GLU A 131 7.24 6.23 15.15
C GLU A 131 8.70 5.79 15.04
N THR A 132 9.12 4.80 15.83
CA THR A 132 10.49 4.26 15.70
C THR A 132 10.60 3.32 14.50
N LEU A 133 11.79 3.25 13.90
CA LEU A 133 12.07 2.26 12.84
C LEU A 133 11.75 0.82 13.28
N ARG A 134 12.06 0.50 14.54
CA ARG A 134 11.79 -0.84 15.11
C ARG A 134 10.30 -1.16 15.14
N GLU A 135 9.46 -0.21 15.51
CA GLU A 135 8.00 -0.38 15.53
C GLU A 135 7.43 -0.55 14.13
N ILE A 136 7.87 0.27 13.16
CA ILE A 136 7.46 0.12 11.76
C ILE A 136 7.85 -1.25 11.22
N LEU A 137 9.09 -1.69 11.40
CA LEU A 137 9.55 -3.00 10.92
C LEU A 137 8.78 -4.15 11.57
N ARG A 138 8.57 -4.11 12.89
CA ARG A 138 7.80 -5.14 13.60
C ARG A 138 6.37 -5.22 13.06
N THR A 139 5.69 -4.07 13.01
CA THR A 139 4.28 -3.98 12.63
C THR A 139 4.07 -4.38 11.17
N THR A 140 4.87 -3.85 10.25
CA THR A 140 4.76 -4.17 8.82
C THR A 140 5.10 -5.64 8.52
N ALA A 141 6.03 -6.25 9.27
CA ALA A 141 6.32 -7.69 9.14
C ALA A 141 5.14 -8.56 9.65
N GLU A 142 4.51 -8.19 10.76
CA GLU A 142 3.29 -8.86 11.26
C GLU A 142 2.13 -8.73 10.26
N ASN A 143 1.94 -7.54 9.70
CA ASN A 143 0.93 -7.28 8.69
C ASN A 143 1.16 -8.11 7.42
N GLY A 144 2.42 -8.20 6.96
CA GLY A 144 2.80 -9.03 5.82
C GLY A 144 2.46 -10.51 6.05
N ARG A 145 2.82 -11.06 7.23
CA ARG A 145 2.46 -12.44 7.60
C ARG A 145 0.96 -12.66 7.61
N ARG A 146 0.19 -11.73 8.20
CA ARG A 146 -1.27 -11.80 8.26
C ARG A 146 -1.91 -11.71 6.87
N LEU A 147 -1.42 -10.83 6.01
CA LEU A 147 -1.91 -10.66 4.64
C LEU A 147 -1.66 -11.92 3.81
N TYR A 148 -0.46 -12.49 3.87
CA TYR A 148 -0.04 -13.60 3.00
C TYR A 148 -0.21 -15.00 3.61
N ASN A 149 -0.64 -15.11 4.88
CA ASN A 149 -0.68 -16.36 5.65
C ASN A 149 0.70 -17.07 5.68
N LEU A 150 1.73 -16.33 6.10
CA LEU A 150 3.10 -16.84 6.30
C LEU A 150 3.39 -17.13 7.76
#